data_AF-A0A2D5ZL32-F1
#
_entry.id   AF-A0A2D5ZL32-F1
#
_cell.length_a   1.000
_cell.length_b   1.000
_cell.length_c   1.000
_cell.angle_alpha   90.00
_cell.angle_beta   90.00
_cell.angle_gamma   90.00
#
_symmetry.space_group_name_H-M   'P 1'
#
loop_
_entity.id
_entity.type
_entity.pdbx_description
1 polymer ?
#
loop_
_entity_poly.entity_id
_entity_poly.type
_entity_poly.pdbx_seq_one_letter_code
_entity_poly.pdbx_strand_id
1 'polypeptide(L)'
;MGHNDGAANQRAQLYHTLDGGANWNLSSYHVNCDPRGMDFVDESEGWVSGFYLSNSGRYLRYSDPARRPTLALDITEDHVTVAPGSTLTYHLEIESLIGQSQTADVWLSATSPSIGALSPYPLLLRANTTIPGGTQATVAVSVDLPPTTPVGRYNLETIVGPYMSQDPTTHLGYAGFDVTVQ
;
A
#
# COMPACT_ATOMS: atom_id res chain seq x y z
N MET A 1 0.04 24.90 -38.12
CA MET A 1 1.02 23.80 -38.09
C MET A 1 0.70 22.98 -36.86
N GLY A 2 0.33 21.72 -37.05
CA GLY A 2 -0.04 20.82 -35.97
C GLY A 2 1.20 20.28 -35.26
N HIS A 3 1.13 20.20 -33.94
CA HIS A 3 1.95 19.28 -33.16
C HIS A 3 1.01 18.22 -32.61
N ASN A 4 1.04 17.05 -33.25
CA ASN A 4 0.60 15.79 -32.68
C ASN A 4 1.74 15.31 -31.79
N ASP A 5 1.68 15.60 -30.50
CA ASP A 5 2.50 14.90 -29.51
C ASP A 5 1.56 13.98 -28.73
N GLY A 6 1.77 12.67 -28.91
CA GLY A 6 0.84 11.61 -28.54
C GLY A 6 0.41 11.67 -27.09
N ALA A 7 -0.90 11.45 -26.87
CA ALA A 7 -1.48 11.23 -25.56
C ALA A 7 -0.88 9.98 -24.93
N ALA A 8 0.26 10.14 -24.26
CA ALA A 8 0.60 9.30 -23.14
C ALA A 8 -0.56 9.46 -22.14
N ASN A 9 -1.28 8.37 -21.93
CA ASN A 9 -2.10 8.06 -20.78
C ASN A 9 -1.40 8.45 -19.47
N GLN A 10 -1.37 9.74 -19.13
CA GLN A 10 -0.91 10.25 -17.85
C GLN A 10 -1.91 9.78 -16.80
N ARG A 11 -1.65 8.63 -16.19
CA ARG A 11 -2.34 8.22 -14.97
C ARG A 11 -1.77 9.07 -13.85
N ALA A 12 -2.62 9.85 -13.20
CA ALA A 12 -2.20 10.54 -11.99
C ALA A 12 -1.99 9.51 -10.89
N GLN A 13 -0.84 9.60 -10.23
CA GLN A 13 -0.48 8.75 -9.10
C GLN A 13 -0.75 9.55 -7.83
N LEU A 14 -1.54 8.96 -6.92
CA LEU A 14 -1.74 9.54 -5.60
C LEU A 14 -0.65 8.99 -4.69
N TYR A 15 0.10 9.87 -4.05
CA TYR A 15 1.04 9.51 -3.00
C TYR A 15 0.48 9.98 -1.66
N HIS A 16 0.73 9.22 -0.62
CA HIS A 16 0.35 9.55 0.75
C HIS A 16 1.57 9.40 1.67
N THR A 17 1.51 10.07 2.82
CA THR A 17 2.56 10.04 3.83
C THR A 17 1.91 9.86 5.19
N LEU A 18 2.55 9.09 6.07
CA LEU A 18 2.11 8.87 7.43
C LEU A 18 3.02 9.52 8.47
N ASP A 19 4.16 10.05 8.04
CA ASP A 19 5.21 10.65 8.88
C ASP A 19 5.35 12.16 8.66
N GLY A 20 4.28 12.80 8.18
CA GLY A 20 4.25 14.23 7.91
C GLY A 20 5.08 14.65 6.69
N GLY A 21 5.36 13.72 5.78
CA GLY A 21 6.00 13.99 4.49
C GLY A 21 7.48 13.65 4.43
N ALA A 22 8.03 12.96 5.43
CA ALA A 22 9.40 12.46 5.38
C ALA A 22 9.52 11.28 4.39
N ASN A 23 8.50 10.43 4.30
CA ASN A 23 8.37 9.38 3.29
C ASN A 23 7.01 9.46 2.58
N TRP A 24 7.01 9.18 1.27
CA TRP A 24 5.83 9.22 0.41
C TRP A 24 5.63 7.89 -0.30
N ASN A 25 4.50 7.25 -0.02
CA ASN A 25 4.15 5.92 -0.48
C ASN A 25 3.05 6.01 -1.54
N LEU A 26 3.12 5.16 -2.57
CA LEU A 26 2.15 5.20 -3.66
C LEU A 26 0.83 4.63 -3.15
N SER A 27 -0.20 5.46 -3.10
CA SER A 27 -1.52 5.00 -2.68
C SER A 27 -2.08 3.98 -3.66
N SER A 28 -2.72 2.93 -3.10
CA SER A 28 -3.47 1.93 -3.87
C SER A 28 -4.66 2.54 -4.64
N TYR A 29 -5.09 3.75 -4.28
CA TYR A 29 -6.08 4.51 -5.00
C TYR A 29 -5.52 5.01 -6.33
N HIS A 30 -5.95 4.37 -7.41
CA HIS A 30 -5.58 4.78 -8.76
C HIS A 30 -6.43 5.98 -9.21
N VAL A 31 -5.79 7.13 -9.41
CA VAL A 31 -6.45 8.33 -9.93
C VAL A 31 -6.41 8.26 -11.45
N ASN A 32 -7.45 7.69 -12.05
CA ASN A 32 -7.60 7.67 -13.50
C ASN A 32 -8.15 8.99 -14.07
N CYS A 33 -8.09 10.10 -13.32
CA CYS A 33 -8.50 11.43 -13.77
C CYS A 33 -7.35 12.43 -13.63
N ASP A 34 -7.40 13.53 -14.38
CA ASP A 34 -6.49 14.66 -14.24
C ASP A 34 -6.83 15.41 -12.94
N PRO A 35 -6.02 15.33 -11.87
CA PRO A 35 -6.31 16.00 -10.61
C PRO A 35 -6.23 17.51 -10.82
N ARG A 36 -7.28 18.23 -10.40
CA ARG A 36 -7.40 19.69 -10.51
C ARG A 36 -7.45 20.40 -9.17
N GLY A 37 -7.78 19.67 -8.11
CA GLY A 37 -7.82 20.22 -6.77
C GLY A 37 -7.85 19.11 -5.73
N MET A 38 -7.27 19.40 -4.58
CA MET A 38 -7.35 18.54 -3.40
C MET A 38 -7.76 19.37 -2.20
N ASP A 39 -8.48 18.74 -1.28
CA ASP A 39 -8.85 19.37 0.00
C ASP A 39 -8.85 18.31 1.10
N PHE A 40 -8.59 18.73 2.33
CA PHE A 40 -8.50 17.87 3.49
C PHE A 40 -9.43 18.38 4.58
N VAL A 41 -10.29 17.48 5.09
CA VAL A 41 -11.08 17.77 6.29
C VAL A 41 -10.23 17.63 7.53
N ASP A 42 -9.30 16.67 7.54
CA ASP A 42 -8.23 16.54 8.53
C ASP A 42 -7.02 15.79 7.95
N GLU A 43 -6.04 15.48 8.80
CA GLU A 43 -4.82 14.76 8.44
C GLU A 43 -5.07 13.35 7.86
N SER A 44 -6.24 12.78 8.14
CA SER A 44 -6.62 11.42 7.74
C SER A 44 -7.69 11.37 6.65
N GLU A 45 -8.45 12.45 6.41
CA GLU A 45 -9.52 12.45 5.42
C GLU A 45 -9.42 13.63 4.45
N GLY A 46 -9.53 13.32 3.15
CA GLY A 46 -9.50 14.33 2.11
C GLY A 46 -10.16 13.88 0.81
N TRP A 47 -10.18 14.78 -0.17
CA TRP A 47 -10.72 14.52 -1.50
C TRP A 47 -9.78 15.05 -2.55
N VAL A 48 -9.68 14.31 -3.65
CA VAL A 48 -9.07 14.77 -4.90
C VAL A 48 -10.18 14.87 -5.95
N SER A 49 -10.25 16.02 -6.60
CA SER A 49 -11.18 16.29 -7.70
C SER A 49 -10.42 16.32 -9.02
N GLY A 50 -11.04 15.83 -10.10
CA GLY A 50 -10.40 15.79 -11.41
C GLY A 50 -11.34 15.50 -12.57
N PHE A 51 -10.82 15.58 -13.79
CA PHE A 51 -11.57 15.31 -15.02
C PHE A 51 -10.95 14.16 -15.80
N TYR A 52 -11.77 13.35 -16.46
CA TYR A 52 -11.29 12.55 -17.58
C TYR A 52 -11.19 13.41 -18.83
N LEU A 53 -10.35 12.97 -19.78
CA LEU A 53 -10.36 13.47 -21.18
C LEU A 53 -11.74 13.38 -21.85
N SER A 54 -12.72 12.71 -21.24
CA SER A 54 -14.14 12.64 -21.65
C SER A 54 -15.06 13.67 -20.97
N ASN A 55 -14.52 14.75 -20.39
CA ASN A 55 -15.28 15.84 -19.74
C ASN A 55 -16.23 15.41 -18.61
N SER A 56 -15.98 14.26 -17.98
CA SER A 56 -16.74 13.81 -16.81
C SER A 56 -15.96 14.14 -15.54
N GLY A 57 -16.50 14.98 -14.66
CA GLY A 57 -15.91 15.27 -13.35
C GLY A 57 -16.03 14.08 -12.41
N ARG A 58 -14.98 13.78 -11.64
CA ARG A 58 -15.00 12.80 -10.54
C ARG A 58 -14.37 13.36 -9.28
N TYR A 59 -14.82 12.82 -8.16
CA TYR A 59 -14.24 13.02 -6.84
C TYR A 59 -13.76 11.65 -6.33
N LEU A 60 -12.55 11.64 -5.78
CA LEU A 60 -11.95 10.47 -5.14
C LEU A 60 -11.73 10.84 -3.67
N ARG A 61 -12.22 10.00 -2.75
CA ARG A 61 -12.04 10.21 -1.31
C ARG A 61 -10.76 9.50 -0.86
N TYR A 62 -9.91 10.24 -0.17
CA TYR A 62 -8.81 9.73 0.63
C TYR A 62 -9.29 9.53 2.07
N SER A 63 -9.02 8.37 2.65
CA SER A 63 -9.30 8.06 4.04
C SER A 63 -8.19 7.18 4.60
N ASP A 64 -7.48 7.70 5.60
CA ASP A 64 -6.49 7.01 6.41
C ASP A 64 -7.18 6.52 7.71
N PRO A 65 -7.01 5.25 8.08
CA PRO A 65 -7.67 4.69 9.25
C PRO A 65 -7.31 5.27 10.63
N ALA A 66 -6.33 6.17 10.78
CA ALA A 66 -5.77 6.46 12.10
C ALA A 66 -6.32 7.71 12.82
N ARG A 67 -7.46 7.56 13.53
CA ARG A 67 -7.77 8.44 14.71
C ARG A 67 -7.96 7.69 16.02
N ARG A 68 -8.16 6.37 15.97
CA ARG A 68 -8.19 5.44 17.12
C ARG A 68 -7.57 4.11 16.67
N PRO A 69 -6.24 4.02 16.58
CA PRO A 69 -5.61 2.79 16.16
C PRO A 69 -6.05 1.68 17.11
N THR A 70 -6.63 0.62 16.56
CA THR A 70 -6.89 -0.61 17.31
C THR A 70 -5.67 -1.53 17.29
N LEU A 71 -4.63 -1.13 16.56
CA LEU A 71 -3.43 -1.88 16.29
C LEU A 71 -2.21 -0.94 16.27
N ALA A 72 -1.11 -1.36 16.89
CA ALA A 72 0.22 -0.83 16.60
C ALA A 72 0.97 -1.85 15.73
N LEU A 73 1.67 -1.35 14.71
CA LEU A 73 2.35 -2.17 13.73
C LEU A 73 3.71 -1.55 13.39
N ASP A 74 4.73 -2.38 13.38
CA ASP A 74 6.06 -2.06 12.87
C ASP A 74 6.63 -3.29 12.13
N ILE A 75 7.63 -3.07 11.28
CA ILE A 75 8.36 -4.13 10.59
C ILE A 75 9.75 -4.22 11.20
N THR A 76 10.18 -5.43 11.54
CA THR A 76 11.50 -5.62 12.19
C THR A 76 12.65 -5.65 11.18
N GLU A 77 12.35 -5.93 9.92
CA GLU A 77 13.32 -5.97 8.84
C GLU A 77 13.49 -4.61 8.17
N ASP A 78 14.75 -4.19 8.04
CA ASP A 78 15.13 -3.06 7.19
C ASP A 78 15.20 -3.47 5.71
N HIS A 79 15.64 -4.71 5.43
CA HIS A 79 15.77 -5.22 4.07
C HIS A 79 15.64 -6.75 3.97
N VAL A 80 14.93 -7.24 2.95
CA VAL A 80 14.84 -8.68 2.64
C VAL A 80 15.30 -8.97 1.21
N THR A 81 16.00 -10.08 1.03
CA THR A 81 16.37 -10.63 -0.29
C THR A 81 15.63 -11.94 -0.53
N VAL A 82 15.02 -12.10 -1.71
CA VAL A 82 14.22 -13.28 -2.06
C VAL A 82 14.27 -13.56 -3.57
N ALA A 83 14.18 -14.82 -3.97
CA ALA A 83 14.14 -15.20 -5.39
C ALA A 83 12.71 -15.21 -5.96
N PRO A 84 12.51 -14.94 -7.27
CA PRO A 84 11.23 -15.15 -7.93
C PRO A 84 10.70 -16.58 -7.72
N GLY A 85 9.39 -16.73 -7.52
CA GLY A 85 8.78 -18.05 -7.30
C GLY A 85 8.99 -18.65 -5.91
N SER A 86 9.67 -17.93 -5.01
CA SER A 86 9.90 -18.35 -3.62
C SER A 86 8.95 -17.64 -2.65
N THR A 87 8.90 -18.13 -1.41
CA THR A 87 8.13 -17.50 -0.33
C THR A 87 8.94 -16.35 0.29
N LEU A 88 8.40 -15.13 0.21
CA LEU A 88 8.88 -13.99 0.99
C LEU A 88 8.37 -14.14 2.42
N THR A 89 9.28 -14.10 3.40
CA THR A 89 8.92 -14.05 4.83
C THR A 89 9.52 -12.81 5.47
N TYR A 90 8.71 -12.07 6.21
CA TYR A 90 9.09 -10.90 7.02
C TYR A 90 8.31 -10.91 8.34
N HIS A 91 8.73 -10.12 9.32
CA HIS A 91 8.17 -10.13 10.67
C HIS A 91 7.60 -8.77 11.04
N LEU A 92 6.37 -8.82 11.53
CA LEU A 92 5.65 -7.69 12.07
C LEU A 92 5.82 -7.67 13.59
N GLU A 93 6.29 -6.56 14.13
CA GLU A 93 6.06 -6.21 15.52
C GLU A 93 4.65 -5.64 15.63
N ILE A 94 3.77 -6.36 16.30
CA ILE A 94 2.33 -6.07 16.27
C ILE A 94 1.71 -6.16 17.66
N GLU A 95 0.85 -5.20 17.99
CA GLU A 95 0.11 -5.17 19.24
C GLU A 95 -1.36 -4.78 18.98
N SER A 96 -2.28 -5.56 19.52
CA SER A 96 -3.69 -5.15 19.61
C SER A 96 -3.90 -4.17 20.75
N LEU A 97 -4.23 -2.92 20.40
CA LEU A 97 -4.44 -1.81 21.32
C LEU A 97 -5.82 -1.85 22.01
N ILE A 98 -6.68 -2.80 21.62
CA ILE A 98 -7.97 -3.04 22.28
C ILE A 98 -7.89 -4.10 23.39
N GLY A 99 -6.69 -4.65 23.65
CA GLY A 99 -6.46 -5.62 24.72
C GLY A 99 -7.10 -7.00 24.50
N GLN A 100 -7.57 -7.29 23.29
CA GLN A 100 -8.14 -8.58 22.88
C GLN A 100 -7.46 -9.07 21.61
N SER A 101 -7.32 -10.39 21.44
CA SER A 101 -6.76 -10.94 20.20
C SER A 101 -7.66 -10.62 19.01
N GLN A 102 -7.06 -10.35 17.86
CA GLN A 102 -7.75 -10.06 16.61
C GLN A 102 -7.26 -11.01 15.52
N THR A 103 -8.14 -11.47 14.64
CA THR A 103 -7.72 -12.07 13.37
C THR A 103 -7.77 -11.00 12.30
N ALA A 104 -6.75 -10.98 11.45
CA ALA A 104 -6.63 -10.00 10.40
C ALA A 104 -6.14 -10.65 9.12
N ASP A 105 -6.53 -10.03 8.01
CA ASP A 105 -5.86 -10.22 6.74
C ASP A 105 -4.71 -9.24 6.63
N VAL A 106 -3.59 -9.74 6.10
CA VAL A 106 -2.41 -8.94 5.77
C VAL A 106 -2.32 -8.90 4.26
N TRP A 107 -2.42 -7.69 3.70
CA TRP A 107 -2.16 -7.45 2.28
C TRP A 107 -0.76 -6.92 2.11
N LEU A 108 -0.06 -7.46 1.13
CA LEU A 108 1.19 -6.94 0.66
C LEU A 108 0.95 -6.27 -0.69
N SER A 109 1.17 -4.95 -0.75
CA SER A 109 1.34 -4.24 -2.00
C SER A 109 2.83 -4.05 -2.26
N ALA A 110 3.32 -4.38 -3.43
CA ALA A 110 4.69 -4.06 -3.81
C ALA A 110 4.71 -3.30 -5.13
N THR A 111 5.59 -2.32 -5.23
CA THR A 111 5.85 -1.61 -6.48
C THR A 111 7.35 -1.63 -6.79
N SER A 112 7.69 -2.09 -8.00
CA SER A 112 9.08 -2.00 -8.47
C SER A 112 9.36 -0.60 -9.00
N PRO A 113 10.42 0.10 -8.53
CA PRO A 113 10.78 1.43 -9.02
C PRO A 113 11.39 1.42 -10.43
N SER A 114 11.87 0.28 -10.96
CA SER A 114 12.85 0.34 -12.06
C SER A 114 12.97 -0.93 -12.91
N ILE A 115 11.92 -1.28 -13.68
CA ILE A 115 12.05 -2.25 -14.78
C ILE A 115 11.42 -1.67 -16.05
N GLY A 116 12.20 -0.82 -16.71
CA GLY A 116 11.79 -0.17 -17.96
C GLY A 116 10.76 0.94 -17.73
N ALA A 117 10.86 1.99 -18.54
CA ALA A 117 10.05 3.19 -18.38
C ALA A 117 8.54 2.84 -18.36
N LEU A 118 7.89 3.12 -17.24
CA LEU A 118 6.44 3.32 -17.07
C LEU A 118 5.54 2.12 -16.65
N SER A 119 6.05 1.02 -16.11
CA SER A 119 5.15 0.01 -15.51
C SER A 119 5.50 -0.31 -14.05
N PRO A 120 4.71 0.16 -13.06
CA PRO A 120 4.73 -0.49 -11.76
C PRO A 120 4.35 -1.96 -11.97
N TYR A 121 5.04 -2.88 -11.32
CA TYR A 121 4.57 -4.25 -11.16
C TYR A 121 3.81 -4.31 -9.84
N PRO A 122 2.50 -3.99 -9.82
CA PRO A 122 1.72 -4.06 -8.59
C PRO A 122 1.61 -5.53 -8.21
N LEU A 123 2.33 -5.90 -7.15
CA LEU A 123 2.16 -7.20 -6.54
C LEU A 123 1.17 -7.03 -5.40
N LEU A 124 0.00 -7.65 -5.50
CA LEU A 124 -1.00 -7.69 -4.44
C LEU A 124 -1.13 -9.12 -3.96
N LEU A 125 -0.70 -9.38 -2.74
CA LEU A 125 -0.74 -10.69 -2.12
C LEU A 125 -1.43 -10.63 -0.76
N ARG A 126 -1.93 -11.76 -0.28
CA ARG A 126 -2.70 -11.85 0.96
C ARG A 126 -2.23 -13.03 1.81
N ALA A 127 -2.06 -12.78 3.10
CA ALA A 127 -1.87 -13.81 4.13
C ALA A 127 -2.89 -13.57 5.25
N ASN A 128 -3.26 -14.63 5.97
CA ASN A 128 -4.01 -14.49 7.21
C ASN A 128 -3.05 -14.52 8.40
N THR A 129 -3.38 -13.78 9.46
CA THR A 129 -2.62 -13.85 10.69
C THR A 129 -3.49 -13.64 11.92
N THR A 130 -2.98 -14.11 13.07
CA THR A 130 -3.58 -13.89 14.38
C THR A 130 -2.73 -12.93 15.18
N ILE A 131 -3.36 -11.88 15.66
CA ILE A 131 -2.74 -10.79 16.41
C ILE A 131 -3.07 -11.01 17.88
N PRO A 132 -2.08 -11.24 18.74
CA PRO A 132 -2.32 -11.43 20.16
C PRO A 132 -2.79 -10.14 20.84
N GLY A 133 -3.69 -10.29 21.81
CA GLY A 133 -4.21 -9.20 22.63
C GLY A 133 -3.27 -8.78 23.75
N GLY A 134 -3.09 -7.47 23.95
CA GLY A 134 -2.55 -6.91 25.20
C GLY A 134 -1.06 -7.14 25.45
N THR A 135 -0.29 -7.55 24.44
CA THR A 135 1.18 -7.56 24.48
C THR A 135 1.70 -7.44 23.05
N GLN A 136 2.79 -6.69 22.86
CA GLN A 136 3.52 -6.68 21.60
C GLN A 136 4.04 -8.08 21.28
N ALA A 137 3.86 -8.52 20.04
CA ALA A 137 4.35 -9.80 19.57
C ALA A 137 5.02 -9.68 18.22
N THR A 138 5.95 -10.58 17.93
CA THR A 138 6.54 -10.74 16.62
C THR A 138 5.76 -11.81 15.85
N VAL A 139 5.20 -11.43 14.70
CA VAL A 139 4.39 -12.28 13.85
C VAL A 139 5.06 -12.44 12.50
N ALA A 140 5.42 -13.66 12.12
CA ALA A 140 5.94 -13.96 10.79
C ALA A 140 4.80 -13.94 9.76
N VAL A 141 5.00 -13.20 8.69
CA VAL A 141 4.11 -13.17 7.53
C VAL A 141 4.85 -13.78 6.35
N SER A 142 4.31 -14.87 5.82
CA SER A 142 4.86 -15.58 4.67
C SER A 142 3.92 -15.44 3.47
N VAL A 143 4.49 -15.08 2.32
CA VAL A 143 3.74 -14.79 1.10
C VAL A 143 4.48 -15.36 -0.11
N ASP A 144 3.78 -16.14 -0.93
CA ASP A 144 4.39 -16.74 -2.13
C ASP A 144 4.49 -15.72 -3.26
N LEU A 145 5.71 -15.48 -3.73
CA LEU A 145 5.94 -14.62 -4.89
C LEU A 145 5.66 -15.41 -6.19
N PRO A 146 4.93 -14.83 -7.16
CA PRO A 146 4.79 -15.45 -8.47
C PRO A 146 6.16 -15.74 -9.11
N PRO A 147 6.34 -16.87 -9.84
CA PRO A 147 7.57 -17.14 -10.60
C PRO A 147 7.88 -16.09 -11.66
N THR A 148 6.86 -15.34 -12.09
CA THR A 148 6.98 -14.24 -13.05
C THR A 148 7.37 -12.91 -12.39
N THR A 149 7.61 -12.88 -11.07
CA THR A 149 8.00 -11.66 -10.36
C THR A 149 9.31 -11.16 -10.93
N PRO A 150 9.34 -9.94 -11.50
CA PRO A 150 10.56 -9.40 -12.06
C PRO A 150 11.68 -9.23 -11.02
N VAL A 151 12.93 -9.36 -11.46
CA VAL A 151 14.12 -9.08 -10.64
C VAL A 151 14.27 -7.56 -10.49
N GLY A 152 14.54 -7.11 -9.27
CA GLY A 152 14.72 -5.70 -8.99
C GLY A 152 14.48 -5.35 -7.53
N ARG A 153 14.58 -4.05 -7.24
CA ARG A 153 14.15 -3.51 -5.95
C ARG A 153 12.65 -3.28 -5.98
N TYR A 154 12.02 -3.46 -4.84
CA TYR A 154 10.61 -3.23 -4.60
C TYR A 154 10.46 -2.45 -3.30
N ASN A 155 9.59 -1.45 -3.33
CA ASN A 155 9.06 -0.88 -2.10
C ASN A 155 7.78 -1.65 -1.76
N LEU A 156 7.73 -2.20 -0.55
CA LEU A 156 6.63 -3.02 -0.06
C LEU A 156 5.84 -2.23 0.98
N GLU A 157 4.53 -2.32 0.85
CA GLU A 157 3.56 -1.75 1.75
C GLU A 157 2.71 -2.90 2.32
N THR A 158 2.79 -3.09 3.62
CA THR A 158 2.01 -4.06 4.37
C THR A 158 0.81 -3.36 5.00
N ILE A 159 -0.38 -3.83 4.64
CA ILE A 159 -1.66 -3.34 5.15
C ILE A 159 -2.28 -4.46 5.97
N VAL A 160 -2.78 -4.15 7.17
CA VAL A 160 -3.48 -5.11 8.04
C VAL A 160 -4.92 -4.67 8.18
N GLY A 161 -5.89 -5.57 8.08
CA GLY A 161 -7.32 -5.22 8.15
C GLY A 161 -8.22 -6.38 8.55
N PRO A 162 -9.54 -6.15 8.63
CA PRO A 162 -10.48 -7.12 9.17
C PRO A 162 -10.43 -8.46 8.43
N TYR A 163 -10.41 -9.56 9.19
CA TYR A 163 -10.45 -10.91 8.62
C TYR A 163 -11.69 -11.09 7.73
N MET A 164 -11.49 -11.69 6.55
CA MET A 164 -12.45 -11.86 5.46
C MET A 164 -12.81 -10.59 4.69
N SER A 165 -12.11 -9.47 4.91
CA SER A 165 -12.28 -8.31 4.03
C SER A 165 -11.77 -8.64 2.63
N GLN A 166 -12.63 -8.51 1.62
CA GLN A 166 -12.20 -8.49 0.21
C GLN A 166 -11.72 -7.11 -0.21
N ASP A 167 -11.98 -6.10 0.61
CA ASP A 167 -11.63 -4.72 0.34
C ASP A 167 -10.38 -4.34 1.14
N PRO A 168 -9.22 -4.20 0.47
CA PRO A 168 -7.98 -3.83 1.12
C PRO A 168 -7.98 -2.37 1.57
N THR A 169 -9.02 -1.57 1.32
CA THR A 169 -9.13 -0.16 1.76
C THR A 169 -9.63 0.01 3.21
N THR A 170 -10.01 -1.09 3.85
CA THR A 170 -10.43 -1.11 5.26
C THR A 170 -9.25 -1.54 6.13
N HIS A 171 -8.45 -0.60 6.63
CA HIS A 171 -7.24 -0.93 7.38
C HIS A 171 -7.41 -0.77 8.90
N LEU A 172 -6.72 -1.64 9.63
CA LEU A 172 -6.46 -1.56 11.06
C LEU A 172 -5.03 -1.03 11.33
N GLY A 173 -4.10 -1.20 10.39
CA GLY A 173 -2.73 -0.70 10.47
C GLY A 173 -1.97 -0.81 9.14
N TYR A 174 -0.81 -0.15 9.09
CA TYR A 174 0.05 -0.03 7.90
C TYR A 174 1.54 0.06 8.29
N ALA A 175 2.43 -0.56 7.52
CA ALA A 175 3.89 -0.39 7.61
C ALA A 175 4.54 -0.66 6.23
N GLY A 176 5.78 -0.17 5.99
CA GLY A 176 6.47 -0.38 4.72
C GLY A 176 7.97 -0.66 4.88
N PHE A 177 8.57 -1.35 3.90
CA PHE A 177 9.98 -1.75 3.88
C PHE A 177 10.47 -2.07 2.46
N ASP A 178 11.80 -2.20 2.28
CA ASP A 178 12.40 -2.47 0.98
C ASP A 178 12.79 -3.94 0.80
N VAL A 179 12.54 -4.47 -0.41
CA VAL A 179 12.91 -5.85 -0.80
C VAL A 179 13.69 -5.88 -2.11
N THR A 180 14.73 -6.71 -2.16
CA THR A 180 15.44 -7.05 -3.40
C THR A 180 15.00 -8.43 -3.87
N VAL A 181 14.38 -8.49 -5.04
CA VAL A 181 14.14 -9.75 -5.75
C VAL A 181 15.33 -10.03 -6.67
N GLN A 182 16.03 -11.16 -6.47
CA GLN A 182 17.19 -11.58 -7.28
C GLN A 182 17.34 -13.08 -7.43
#